data_AF-A0A0M9UD76-F1
#
_entry.id   AF-A0A0M9UD76-F1
#
_cell.length_a   1.000
_cell.length_b   1.000
_cell.length_c   1.000
_cell.angle_alpha   90.00
_cell.angle_beta   90.00
_cell.angle_gamma   90.00
#
_symmetry.space_group_name_H-M   'P 1'
#
loop_
_entity.id
_entity.type
_entity.pdbx_description
1 polymer ?
#
loop_
_entity_poly.entity_id
_entity_poly.type
_entity_poly.pdbx_seq_one_letter_code
_entity_poly.pdbx_strand_id
1 'polypeptide(L)'
;MPGTFDPRSEFEPSSKRTRRGRGVDITSVRLRTLLSMLVLGLVLVVVLVALSCRREPETTLPGTTSPGNVVATAALATFTPGPSPTALPTITVAPEPTQTPAVPTTVGIGVTVEVVNTDGLGLNMREGPGVTFAIVELLPEGTRLVIVDGPQEVDGFVWWKVQKVDSQVQGWVVEEYIKPVLP
;
A
#
# COMPACT_ATOMS: atom_id res chain seq x y z
N MET A 1 82.76 56.12 -16.43
CA MET A 1 81.57 56.34 -15.58
C MET A 1 80.75 55.05 -15.58
N PRO A 2 80.43 54.45 -14.43
CA PRO A 2 79.68 53.19 -14.39
C PRO A 2 78.18 53.46 -14.55
N GLY A 3 77.56 52.82 -15.56
CA GLY A 3 76.11 52.82 -15.75
C GLY A 3 75.48 51.74 -14.88
N THR A 4 74.55 52.16 -14.02
CA THR A 4 73.73 51.35 -13.12
C THR A 4 73.00 50.23 -13.87
N PHE A 5 73.28 48.98 -13.51
CA PHE A 5 72.53 47.81 -13.97
C PHE A 5 71.31 47.62 -13.05
N ASP A 6 70.12 47.86 -13.58
CA ASP A 6 68.83 47.75 -12.87
C ASP A 6 68.28 46.32 -13.00
N PRO A 7 68.12 45.54 -11.91
CA PRO A 7 67.84 44.11 -11.99
C PRO A 7 66.34 43.77 -11.99
N ARG A 8 65.46 44.58 -12.59
CA ARG A 8 64.00 44.44 -12.37
C ARG A 8 63.09 44.32 -13.59
N SER A 9 63.60 44.07 -14.80
CA SER A 9 62.77 44.07 -16.01
C SER A 9 62.71 42.77 -16.79
N GLU A 10 62.65 41.58 -16.16
CA GLU A 10 62.50 40.37 -16.99
C GLU A 10 61.84 39.18 -16.30
N PHE A 11 60.61 39.34 -15.80
CA PHE A 11 59.72 38.20 -15.57
C PHE A 11 58.27 38.64 -15.73
N GLU A 12 57.83 38.87 -16.98
CA GLU A 12 56.40 38.70 -17.27
C GLU A 12 56.15 37.20 -17.47
N PRO A 13 55.42 36.53 -16.56
CA PRO A 13 55.06 35.13 -16.74
C PRO A 13 54.08 35.02 -17.92
N SER A 14 54.50 34.27 -18.94
CA SER A 14 53.70 33.78 -20.05
C SER A 14 52.26 33.43 -19.59
N SER A 15 51.30 34.27 -19.97
CA SER A 15 49.89 34.07 -19.69
C SER A 15 49.42 32.85 -20.50
N LYS A 16 49.45 31.70 -19.82
CA LYS A 16 48.97 30.41 -20.31
C LYS A 16 47.58 30.62 -20.89
N ARG A 17 47.43 30.39 -22.21
CA ARG A 17 46.12 30.23 -22.85
C ARG A 17 45.30 29.23 -22.03
N THR A 18 44.38 29.74 -21.24
CA THR A 18 43.39 28.93 -20.53
C THR A 18 42.51 28.29 -21.58
N ARG A 19 42.89 27.09 -22.01
CA ARG A 19 42.08 26.19 -22.81
C ARG A 19 40.89 25.84 -21.92
N ARG A 20 39.84 26.66 -21.99
CA ARG A 20 38.59 26.49 -21.26
C ARG A 20 37.97 25.21 -21.82
N GLY A 21 38.34 24.09 -21.20
CA GLY A 21 37.84 22.77 -21.52
C GLY A 21 36.34 22.84 -21.47
N ARG A 22 35.71 22.53 -22.60
CA ARG A 22 34.28 22.37 -22.76
C ARG A 22 33.90 21.07 -22.04
N GLY A 23 34.10 21.03 -20.72
CA GLY A 23 33.56 20.00 -19.86
C GLY A 23 32.07 20.16 -19.97
N VAL A 24 31.40 19.19 -20.59
CA VAL A 24 29.95 19.12 -20.53
C VAL A 24 29.63 18.94 -19.06
N ASP A 25 29.19 20.02 -18.39
CA ASP A 25 28.95 20.01 -16.96
C ASP A 25 27.95 18.90 -16.65
N ILE A 26 28.35 17.87 -15.92
CA ILE A 26 27.50 16.71 -15.56
C ILE A 26 26.22 17.21 -14.86
N THR A 27 26.31 18.31 -14.14
CA THR A 27 25.18 19.03 -13.52
C THR A 27 24.22 19.60 -14.57
N SER A 28 24.71 20.11 -15.71
CA SER A 28 23.88 20.58 -16.83
C SER A 28 23.21 19.42 -17.58
N VAL A 29 23.87 18.27 -17.69
CA VAL A 29 23.28 17.05 -18.28
C VAL A 29 22.20 16.49 -17.38
N ARG A 30 22.48 16.37 -16.07
CA ARG A 30 21.51 15.93 -15.06
C ARG A 30 20.30 16.87 -14.97
N LEU A 31 20.53 18.18 -15.04
CA LEU A 31 19.45 19.17 -15.06
C LEU A 31 18.59 19.06 -16.33
N ARG A 32 19.22 18.85 -17.49
CA ARG A 32 18.51 18.63 -18.77
C ARG A 32 17.71 17.33 -18.77
N THR A 33 18.24 16.25 -18.22
CA THR A 33 17.49 14.99 -18.09
C THR A 33 16.34 15.10 -17.09
N LEU A 34 16.52 15.80 -15.97
CA LEU A 34 15.45 16.04 -15.00
C LEU A 34 14.34 16.92 -15.58
N LEU A 35 14.69 18.01 -16.29
CA LEU A 35 13.74 18.86 -16.99
C LEU A 35 12.99 18.09 -18.09
N SER A 36 13.68 17.23 -18.84
CA SER A 36 13.06 16.39 -19.86
C SER A 36 12.08 15.37 -19.27
N MET A 37 12.42 14.74 -18.15
CA MET A 37 11.52 13.80 -17.44
C MET A 37 10.30 14.52 -16.86
N LEU A 38 10.51 15.71 -16.29
CA LEU A 38 9.42 16.55 -15.77
C LEU A 38 8.44 16.96 -16.89
N VAL A 39 8.97 17.40 -18.05
CA VAL A 39 8.14 17.78 -19.20
C VAL A 39 7.43 16.57 -19.79
N LEU A 40 8.11 15.43 -19.94
CA LEU A 40 7.49 14.20 -20.43
C LEU A 40 6.37 13.70 -19.50
N GLY A 41 6.60 13.77 -18.19
CA GLY A 41 5.59 13.46 -17.17
C GLY A 41 4.38 14.41 -17.23
N LEU A 42 4.62 15.72 -17.36
CA LEU A 42 3.54 16.71 -17.49
C LEU A 42 2.71 16.48 -18.76
N VAL A 43 3.37 16.19 -19.88
CA VAL A 43 2.69 15.85 -21.15
C VAL A 43 1.86 14.57 -21.00
N LEU A 44 2.41 13.53 -20.36
CA LEU A 44 1.68 12.29 -20.10
C LEU A 44 0.44 12.54 -19.22
N VAL A 45 0.57 13.34 -18.16
CA VAL A 45 -0.56 13.70 -17.29
C VAL A 45 -1.63 14.47 -18.06
N VAL A 46 -1.23 15.45 -18.89
CA VAL A 46 -2.19 16.21 -19.73
C VAL A 46 -2.90 15.28 -20.71
N VAL A 47 -2.20 14.32 -21.31
CA VAL A 47 -2.81 13.31 -22.20
C VAL A 47 -3.77 12.40 -21.42
N LEU A 48 -3.40 11.93 -20.23
CA LEU A 48 -4.28 11.11 -19.38
C LEU A 48 -5.54 11.87 -18.94
N VAL A 49 -5.41 13.16 -18.61
CA VAL A 49 -6.54 14.05 -18.27
C VAL A 49 -7.43 14.27 -19.51
N ALA A 50 -6.84 14.52 -20.68
CA ALA A 50 -7.58 14.67 -21.93
C ALA A 50 -8.29 13.38 -22.36
N LEU A 51 -7.70 12.21 -22.10
CA LEU A 51 -8.33 10.90 -22.32
C LEU A 51 -9.46 10.63 -21.31
N SER A 52 -9.33 11.12 -20.07
CA SER A 52 -10.36 10.99 -19.04
C SER A 52 -11.58 11.86 -19.33
N CYS A 53 -11.41 13.04 -19.93
CA CYS A 53 -12.50 13.90 -20.38
C CYS A 53 -13.24 13.39 -21.63
N ARG A 54 -12.75 12.33 -22.29
CA ARG A 54 -13.39 11.70 -23.46
C ARG A 54 -14.37 10.57 -23.10
N ARG A 55 -14.56 10.26 -21.81
CA ARG A 55 -15.58 9.32 -21.36
C ARG A 55 -16.87 10.09 -21.09
N GLU A 56 -17.77 10.09 -22.07
CA GLU A 56 -19.17 10.47 -21.88
C GLU A 56 -19.86 9.40 -21.01
N PRO A 57 -20.38 9.73 -19.81
CA PRO A 57 -21.33 8.86 -19.15
C PRO A 57 -22.67 9.00 -19.87
N GLU A 58 -23.12 7.94 -20.51
CA GLU A 58 -24.48 7.92 -21.02
C GLU A 58 -25.48 8.12 -19.89
N THR A 59 -26.46 8.95 -20.24
CA THR A 59 -27.62 9.34 -19.47
C THR A 59 -28.45 8.11 -19.09
N THR A 60 -28.90 8.01 -17.83
CA THR A 60 -30.13 7.27 -17.52
C THR A 60 -30.94 8.05 -16.49
N LEU A 61 -32.13 8.46 -16.94
CA LEU A 61 -33.14 9.25 -16.22
C LEU A 61 -33.77 8.45 -15.05
N PRO A 62 -34.28 9.14 -14.01
CA PRO A 62 -35.12 8.51 -12.99
C PRO A 62 -36.53 8.23 -13.54
N GLY A 63 -36.88 6.96 -13.64
CA GLY A 63 -38.23 6.50 -14.00
C GLY A 63 -39.17 6.47 -12.79
N THR A 64 -40.22 7.28 -12.88
CA THR A 64 -41.37 7.44 -11.98
C THR A 64 -42.29 6.22 -11.92
N THR A 65 -42.69 5.85 -10.69
CA THR A 65 -43.98 5.32 -10.19
C THR A 65 -44.80 4.30 -10.98
N SER A 66 -45.18 3.21 -10.31
CA SER A 66 -46.45 2.50 -10.56
C SER A 66 -47.18 2.19 -9.25
N PRO A 67 -48.43 2.65 -9.07
CA PRO A 67 -49.33 2.22 -8.00
C PRO A 67 -50.31 1.16 -8.53
N GLY A 68 -50.59 0.11 -7.75
CA GLY A 68 -51.66 -0.83 -8.12
C GLY A 68 -51.79 -2.08 -7.24
N ASN A 69 -52.65 -1.98 -6.23
CA ASN A 69 -53.16 -3.05 -5.36
C ASN A 69 -53.49 -4.39 -6.06
N VAL A 70 -53.22 -5.49 -5.35
CA VAL A 70 -54.13 -6.65 -5.31
C VAL A 70 -54.45 -7.01 -3.87
N VAL A 71 -55.72 -7.37 -3.68
CA VAL A 71 -56.53 -7.37 -2.47
C VAL A 71 -56.32 -8.66 -1.64
N ALA A 72 -56.53 -8.52 -0.34
CA ALA A 72 -56.47 -9.53 0.73
C ALA A 72 -57.36 -10.78 0.50
N THR A 73 -56.97 -11.92 1.08
CA THR A 73 -57.90 -12.96 1.60
C THR A 73 -57.21 -13.76 2.72
N ALA A 74 -57.98 -13.98 3.80
CA ALA A 74 -57.58 -14.51 5.09
C ALA A 74 -57.35 -16.04 5.13
N ALA A 75 -56.46 -16.49 6.02
CA ALA A 75 -56.47 -17.84 6.58
C ALA A 75 -56.07 -17.80 8.06
N LEU A 76 -57.03 -18.09 8.93
CA LEU A 76 -56.84 -18.28 10.38
C LEU A 76 -56.07 -19.59 10.60
N ALA A 77 -54.76 -19.52 10.85
CA ALA A 77 -53.99 -20.67 11.30
C ALA A 77 -54.19 -20.84 12.82
N THR A 78 -54.84 -21.94 13.17
CA THR A 78 -55.06 -22.41 14.53
C THR A 78 -53.71 -22.86 15.11
N PHE A 79 -53.19 -22.16 16.11
CA PHE A 79 -52.02 -22.63 16.85
C PHE A 79 -52.42 -23.82 17.70
N THR A 80 -52.05 -25.02 17.27
CA THR A 80 -52.06 -26.22 18.11
C THR A 80 -50.85 -26.14 19.05
N PRO A 81 -51.00 -26.15 20.38
CA PRO A 81 -49.86 -26.35 21.27
C PRO A 81 -49.37 -27.79 21.09
N GLY A 82 -48.31 -27.97 20.30
CA GLY A 82 -47.61 -29.25 20.17
C GLY A 82 -46.92 -29.63 21.49
N PRO A 83 -46.78 -30.94 21.79
CA PRO A 83 -46.21 -31.40 23.05
C PRO A 83 -44.79 -30.87 23.24
N SER A 84 -44.57 -30.35 24.44
CA SER A 84 -43.32 -29.89 25.03
C SER A 84 -42.12 -30.76 24.61
N PRO A 85 -41.01 -30.18 24.11
CA PRO A 85 -39.80 -30.94 23.85
C PRO A 85 -39.31 -31.57 25.16
N THR A 86 -39.25 -32.90 25.17
CA THR A 86 -38.62 -33.69 26.23
C THR A 86 -37.22 -33.11 26.48
N ALA A 87 -37.00 -32.56 27.67
CA ALA A 87 -35.73 -31.98 28.06
C ALA A 87 -34.61 -33.02 27.85
N LEU A 88 -33.75 -32.73 26.88
CA LEU A 88 -32.50 -33.45 26.63
C LEU A 88 -31.61 -33.29 27.88
N PRO A 89 -30.86 -34.32 28.32
CA PRO A 89 -29.99 -34.19 29.48
C PRO A 89 -29.08 -32.97 29.34
N THR A 90 -29.10 -32.11 30.35
CA THR A 90 -28.17 -30.99 30.51
C THR A 90 -26.75 -31.56 30.48
N ILE A 91 -26.03 -31.35 29.38
CA ILE A 91 -24.60 -31.59 29.37
C ILE A 91 -23.99 -30.53 30.30
N THR A 92 -23.53 -30.97 31.47
CA THR A 92 -22.70 -30.16 32.34
C THR A 92 -21.47 -29.76 31.55
N VAL A 93 -21.46 -28.53 31.05
CA VAL A 93 -20.28 -27.92 30.43
C VAL A 93 -19.22 -27.87 31.54
N ALA A 94 -18.21 -28.74 31.41
CA ALA A 94 -17.01 -28.67 32.23
C ALA A 94 -16.43 -27.26 32.08
N PRO A 95 -15.90 -26.64 33.15
CA PRO A 95 -15.25 -25.35 33.02
C PRO A 95 -14.15 -25.49 31.97
N GLU A 96 -14.30 -24.79 30.86
CA GLU A 96 -13.27 -24.66 29.85
C GLU A 96 -12.00 -24.22 30.59
N PRO A 97 -10.86 -24.92 30.43
CA PRO A 97 -9.63 -24.48 31.07
C PRO A 97 -9.41 -23.03 30.65
N THR A 98 -9.27 -22.15 31.64
CA THR A 98 -8.81 -20.78 31.40
C THR A 98 -7.47 -20.90 30.67
N GLN A 99 -7.52 -20.78 29.34
CA GLN A 99 -6.33 -20.83 28.52
C GLN A 99 -5.48 -19.64 28.96
N THR A 100 -4.37 -19.93 29.62
CA THR A 100 -3.28 -18.97 29.79
C THR A 100 -2.98 -18.43 28.39
N PRO A 101 -2.91 -17.10 28.15
CA PRO A 101 -2.57 -16.58 26.84
C PRO A 101 -1.23 -17.19 26.40
N ALA A 102 -1.28 -18.19 25.54
CA ALA A 102 -0.10 -18.71 24.88
C ALA A 102 0.38 -17.57 24.01
N VAL A 103 1.52 -16.98 24.36
CA VAL A 103 2.11 -15.93 23.56
C VAL A 103 2.33 -16.51 22.16
N PRO A 104 1.60 -16.04 21.13
CA PRO A 104 1.63 -16.69 19.83
C PRO A 104 3.02 -16.48 19.22
N THR A 105 3.76 -17.59 19.13
CA THR A 105 5.06 -17.63 18.44
C THR A 105 4.89 -17.83 16.93
N THR A 106 3.64 -17.95 16.48
CA THR A 106 3.22 -18.21 15.10
C THR A 106 2.33 -17.07 14.60
N VAL A 107 2.47 -16.75 13.32
CA VAL A 107 1.61 -15.81 12.58
C VAL A 107 0.15 -16.27 12.69
N GLY A 108 -0.75 -15.39 13.12
CA GLY A 108 -2.15 -15.75 13.34
C GLY A 108 -3.04 -14.54 13.57
N ILE A 109 -4.35 -14.73 13.50
CA ILE A 109 -5.33 -13.64 13.66
C ILE A 109 -5.21 -13.03 15.06
N GLY A 110 -5.19 -11.69 15.13
CA GLY A 110 -5.01 -10.92 16.35
C GLY A 110 -3.55 -10.76 16.81
N VAL A 111 -2.60 -11.35 16.09
CA VAL A 111 -1.16 -11.24 16.40
C VAL A 111 -0.61 -9.95 15.79
N THR A 112 0.24 -9.26 16.57
CA THR A 112 1.03 -8.15 16.04
C THR A 112 2.23 -8.70 15.30
N VAL A 113 2.40 -8.30 14.05
CA VAL A 113 3.54 -8.65 13.21
C VAL A 113 4.34 -7.41 12.82
N GLU A 114 5.60 -7.63 12.48
CA GLU A 114 6.53 -6.61 12.01
C GLU A 114 7.01 -6.97 10.60
N VAL A 115 7.07 -5.97 9.72
CA VAL A 115 7.63 -6.11 8.37
C VAL A 115 9.14 -6.33 8.43
N VAL A 116 9.62 -7.40 7.81
CA VAL A 116 11.04 -7.79 7.79
C VAL A 116 11.47 -8.30 6.41
N ASN A 117 12.78 -8.47 6.22
CA ASN A 117 13.37 -9.05 5.00
C ASN A 117 13.06 -8.24 3.73
N THR A 118 12.93 -6.92 3.84
CA THR A 118 12.65 -6.05 2.68
C THR A 118 13.88 -5.31 2.15
N ASP A 119 15.05 -5.49 2.78
CA ASP A 119 16.30 -4.79 2.46
C ASP A 119 16.13 -3.25 2.35
N GLY A 120 15.23 -2.68 3.17
CA GLY A 120 14.87 -1.26 3.13
C GLY A 120 14.01 -0.80 1.95
N LEU A 121 13.58 -1.70 1.04
CA LEU A 121 12.66 -1.36 -0.06
C LEU A 121 11.20 -1.23 0.40
N GLY A 122 10.87 -1.85 1.54
CA GLY A 122 9.51 -1.92 2.07
C GLY A 122 8.67 -3.04 1.45
N LEU A 123 7.55 -3.35 2.11
CA LEU A 123 6.61 -4.39 1.73
C LEU A 123 5.36 -3.76 1.09
N ASN A 124 4.99 -4.25 -0.09
CA ASN A 124 3.78 -3.82 -0.76
C ASN A 124 2.54 -4.44 -0.09
N MET A 125 1.70 -3.59 0.49
CA MET A 125 0.37 -3.94 0.98
C MET A 125 -0.63 -3.78 -0.16
N ARG A 126 -1.40 -4.84 -0.46
CA ARG A 126 -2.32 -4.88 -1.61
C ARG A 126 -3.78 -4.93 -1.21
N GLU A 127 -4.68 -4.60 -2.13
CA GLU A 127 -6.14 -4.62 -1.87
C GLU A 127 -6.68 -6.05 -1.71
N GLY A 128 -6.01 -7.03 -2.33
CA GLY A 128 -6.42 -8.42 -2.30
C GLY A 128 -5.23 -9.38 -2.21
N PRO A 129 -5.52 -10.66 -1.93
CA PRO A 129 -4.51 -11.72 -1.86
C PRO A 129 -4.11 -12.11 -3.28
N GLY A 130 -2.95 -11.60 -3.73
CA GLY A 130 -2.40 -11.92 -5.04
C GLY A 130 -1.51 -10.81 -5.60
N VAL A 131 -0.63 -11.15 -6.53
CA VAL A 131 0.34 -10.20 -7.11
C VAL A 131 -0.28 -9.26 -8.14
N THR A 132 -1.49 -9.56 -8.61
CA THR A 132 -2.25 -8.80 -9.61
C THR A 132 -3.09 -7.67 -9.02
N PHE A 133 -3.40 -7.72 -7.71
CA PHE A 133 -4.18 -6.69 -7.04
C PHE A 133 -3.42 -5.37 -6.90
N ALA A 134 -4.15 -4.25 -6.85
CA ALA A 134 -3.57 -2.92 -6.67
C ALA A 134 -2.81 -2.81 -5.33
N ILE A 135 -1.74 -2.02 -5.32
CA ILE A 135 -0.97 -1.71 -4.12
C ILE A 135 -1.67 -0.56 -3.40
N VAL A 136 -2.12 -0.81 -2.17
CA VAL A 136 -2.76 0.18 -1.29
C VAL A 136 -1.69 1.08 -0.66
N GLU A 137 -0.61 0.48 -0.17
CA GLU A 137 0.44 1.18 0.55
C GLU A 137 1.78 0.44 0.46
N LEU A 138 2.88 1.19 0.54
CA LEU A 138 4.21 0.63 0.75
C LEU A 138 4.56 0.76 2.23
N LEU A 139 4.73 -0.38 2.91
CA LEU A 139 5.04 -0.45 4.33
C LEU A 139 6.56 -0.49 4.53
N PRO A 140 7.17 0.50 5.19
CA PRO A 140 8.59 0.47 5.51
C PRO A 140 8.96 -0.74 6.38
N GLU A 141 10.24 -1.14 6.34
CA GLU A 141 10.76 -2.16 7.25
C GLU A 141 10.57 -1.74 8.71
N GLY A 142 10.26 -2.72 9.58
CA GLY A 142 9.96 -2.47 10.99
C GLY A 142 8.54 -1.96 11.27
N THR A 143 7.71 -1.77 10.24
CA THR A 143 6.32 -1.36 10.43
C THR A 143 5.55 -2.45 11.17
N ARG A 144 4.82 -2.05 12.22
CA ARG A 144 3.97 -2.95 13.02
C ARG A 144 2.55 -2.99 12.48
N LEU A 145 2.02 -4.20 12.38
CA LEU A 145 0.71 -4.49 11.80
C LEU A 145 0.00 -5.50 12.70
N VAL A 146 -1.33 -5.53 12.66
CA VAL A 146 -2.14 -6.57 13.32
C VAL A 146 -2.77 -7.42 12.25
N ILE A 147 -2.66 -8.73 12.37
CA ILE A 147 -3.34 -9.65 11.46
C ILE A 147 -4.82 -9.68 11.80
N VAL A 148 -5.65 -9.45 10.78
CA VAL A 148 -7.11 -9.42 10.93
C VAL A 148 -7.80 -10.57 10.20
N ASP A 149 -7.15 -11.17 9.19
CA ASP A 149 -7.73 -12.27 8.41
C ASP A 149 -6.63 -13.06 7.67
N GLY A 150 -7.00 -14.20 7.08
CA GLY A 150 -6.08 -15.15 6.42
C GLY A 150 -5.84 -16.43 7.22
N PRO A 151 -4.98 -17.36 6.76
CA PRO A 151 -4.14 -17.26 5.56
C PRO A 151 -4.91 -17.58 4.28
N GLN A 152 -4.50 -16.98 3.17
CA GLN A 152 -4.98 -17.33 1.83
C GLN A 152 -3.81 -17.61 0.89
N GLU A 153 -3.77 -18.81 0.32
CA GLU A 153 -2.75 -19.20 -0.65
C GLU A 153 -3.18 -18.80 -2.06
N VAL A 154 -2.47 -17.84 -2.66
CA VAL A 154 -2.73 -17.33 -4.02
C VAL A 154 -1.41 -17.03 -4.71
N ASP A 155 -1.30 -17.37 -6.00
CA ASP A 155 -0.10 -17.15 -6.83
C ASP A 155 1.19 -17.77 -6.27
N GLY A 156 1.07 -18.82 -5.44
CA GLY A 156 2.22 -19.49 -4.80
C GLY A 156 2.74 -18.81 -3.54
N PHE A 157 2.01 -17.80 -3.02
CA PHE A 157 2.35 -17.10 -1.78
C PHE A 157 1.23 -17.27 -0.74
N VAL A 158 1.61 -17.26 0.54
CA VAL A 158 0.68 -17.20 1.66
C VAL A 158 0.40 -15.74 1.98
N TRP A 159 -0.85 -15.31 1.80
CA TRP A 159 -1.28 -13.95 2.04
C TRP A 159 -2.03 -13.85 3.37
N TRP A 160 -1.69 -12.80 4.12
CA TRP A 160 -2.36 -12.43 5.36
C TRP A 160 -2.96 -11.05 5.23
N LYS A 161 -4.19 -10.89 5.70
CA LYS A 161 -4.82 -9.58 5.79
C LYS A 161 -4.37 -8.93 7.08
N VAL A 162 -3.82 -7.74 6.95
CA VAL A 162 -3.24 -6.97 8.03
C VAL A 162 -3.90 -5.60 8.10
N GLN A 163 -3.93 -5.05 9.31
CA GLN A 163 -4.33 -3.69 9.60
C GLN A 163 -3.16 -2.96 10.24
N LYS A 164 -2.84 -1.76 9.76
CA LYS A 164 -1.78 -0.96 10.36
C LYS A 164 -2.26 -0.38 11.70
N VAL A 165 -1.39 -0.42 12.71
CA VAL A 165 -1.72 0.04 14.07
C VAL A 165 -1.96 1.56 14.08
N ASP A 166 -1.15 2.32 13.33
CA ASP A 166 -1.18 3.78 13.31
C ASP A 166 -2.31 4.37 12.45
N SER A 167 -2.72 3.66 11.41
CA SER A 167 -3.75 4.10 10.48
C SER A 167 -4.61 2.90 10.15
N GLN A 168 -5.91 2.95 10.43
CA GLN A 168 -6.87 1.83 10.26
C GLN A 168 -6.99 1.26 8.83
N VAL A 169 -6.10 1.66 7.91
CA VAL A 169 -5.86 1.08 6.59
C VAL A 169 -5.58 -0.42 6.72
N GLN A 170 -6.25 -1.18 5.87
CA GLN A 170 -6.13 -2.63 5.77
C GLN A 170 -5.64 -3.01 4.38
N GLY A 171 -4.98 -4.14 4.30
CA GLY A 171 -4.64 -4.77 3.04
C GLY A 171 -3.99 -6.13 3.26
N TRP A 172 -3.48 -6.71 2.18
CA TRP A 172 -2.90 -8.03 2.13
C TRP A 172 -1.40 -7.95 1.95
N VAL A 173 -0.67 -8.76 2.73
CA VAL A 173 0.78 -8.87 2.69
C VAL A 173 1.19 -10.34 2.65
N VAL A 174 2.39 -10.61 2.15
CA VAL A 174 2.94 -11.97 2.05
C VAL A 174 3.60 -12.36 3.37
N GLU A 175 3.34 -13.59 3.83
CA GLU A 175 3.85 -14.15 5.09
C GLU A 175 5.38 -14.06 5.23
N GLU A 176 6.11 -14.30 4.14
CA GLU A 176 7.58 -14.34 4.14
C GLU A 176 8.26 -13.02 4.58
N TYR A 177 7.54 -11.91 4.45
CA TYR A 177 8.01 -10.57 4.80
C TYR A 177 7.44 -10.05 6.12
N ILE A 178 6.80 -10.91 6.91
CA ILE A 178 6.27 -10.56 8.23
C ILE A 178 6.74 -11.57 9.28
N LYS A 179 7.01 -11.08 10.50
CA LYS A 179 7.29 -11.93 11.66
C LYS A 179 6.39 -11.56 12.84
N PRO A 180 5.95 -12.51 13.66
CA PRO A 180 5.24 -12.19 14.90
C PRO A 180 6.15 -11.45 15.87
N VAL A 181 5.62 -10.37 16.44
CA VAL A 181 6.26 -9.62 17.52
C VAL A 181 5.68 -10.13 18.83
N LEU A 182 6.55 -10.70 19.67
CA LEU A 182 6.16 -11.12 21.01
C LEU A 182 5.88 -9.85 21.87
N PRO A 183 4.75 -9.80 22.61
CA PRO A 183 4.38 -8.70 23.49
C PRO A 183 5.33 -8.53 24.69
#